data_AF-A0A957SKH6-F1
#
_entry.id   AF-A0A957SKH6-F1
#
_cell.length_a   1.000
_cell.length_b   1.000
_cell.length_c   1.000
_cell.angle_alpha   90.00
_cell.angle_beta   90.00
_cell.angle_gamma   90.00
#
_symmetry.space_group_name_H-M   'P 1'
#
loop_
_entity.id
_entity.type
_entity.pdbx_description
1 polymer ?
#
loop_
_entity_poly.entity_id
_entity_poly.type
_entity_poly.pdbx_seq_one_letter_code
_entity_poly.pdbx_strand_id
1 'polypeptide(L)'
;MWQEVGIQLQVNPVERSLWNERMDANEPMMNLFETGEWNPETATRLIPGNRWGYIATQWGNTPNPDPADYDGPQWLKDQILKHWEAIQTPDPELRRQRYIEGMEIMCDNIPLIGMVVNVPVYTTLIKNYMRNVPKPMEWVVYAQTPGNGYPEQFFMLQE
;
A
#
# COMPACT_ATOMS: atom_id res chain seq x y z
N MET A 1 10.57 -3.98 23.68
CA MET A 1 9.85 -2.79 23.19
C MET A 1 8.41 -2.71 23.72
N TRP A 2 7.41 -3.41 23.15
CA TRP A 2 6.00 -3.22 23.56
C TRP A 2 5.72 -3.54 25.04
N GLN A 3 6.32 -4.60 25.58
CA GLN A 3 6.20 -4.95 26.99
C GLN A 3 6.78 -3.88 27.93
N GLU A 4 7.83 -3.16 27.51
CA GLU A 4 8.46 -2.09 28.32
C GLU A 4 7.53 -0.88 28.51
N VAL A 5 6.61 -0.67 27.56
CA VAL A 5 5.55 0.36 27.65
C VAL A 5 4.22 -0.23 28.14
N GLY A 6 4.23 -1.44 28.70
CA GLY A 6 3.07 -2.08 29.32
C GLY A 6 2.09 -2.74 28.34
N ILE A 7 2.44 -2.88 27.06
CA ILE A 7 1.59 -3.52 26.05
C ILE A 7 1.96 -5.00 25.94
N GLN A 8 1.01 -5.88 26.26
CA GLN A 8 1.16 -7.33 26.17
C GLN A 8 0.67 -7.83 24.81
N LEU A 9 1.56 -8.47 24.06
CA LEU A 9 1.26 -8.98 22.71
C LEU A 9 1.58 -10.47 22.62
N GLN A 10 0.77 -11.19 21.85
CA GLN A 10 1.05 -12.55 21.42
C GLN A 10 1.16 -12.59 19.90
N VAL A 11 2.27 -13.11 19.39
CA VAL A 11 2.42 -13.36 17.95
C VAL A 11 1.63 -14.61 17.59
N ASN A 12 0.74 -14.49 16.61
CA ASN A 12 -0.11 -15.58 16.14
C ASN A 12 0.13 -15.84 14.64
N PRO A 13 1.17 -16.62 14.29
CA PRO A 13 1.42 -16.95 12.90
C PRO A 13 0.32 -17.87 12.38
N VAL A 14 -0.27 -17.49 11.26
CA VAL A 14 -1.32 -18.27 10.58
C VAL A 14 -0.94 -18.46 9.12
N GLU A 15 -1.46 -19.52 8.51
CA GLU A 15 -1.32 -19.77 7.09
C GLU A 15 -1.98 -18.64 6.28
N ARG A 16 -1.48 -18.35 5.07
CA ARG A 16 -1.85 -17.17 4.27
C ARG A 16 -3.33 -17.09 3.91
N SER A 17 -3.97 -18.20 3.58
CA SER A 17 -5.40 -18.24 3.26
C SER A 17 -6.25 -17.91 4.50
N LEU A 18 -5.94 -18.54 5.64
CA LEU A 18 -6.61 -18.21 6.91
C LEU A 18 -6.33 -16.75 7.34
N TRP A 19 -5.11 -16.25 7.11
CA TRP A 19 -4.80 -14.85 7.36
C TRP A 19 -5.72 -13.91 6.54
N ASN A 20 -5.87 -14.16 5.23
CA ASN A 20 -6.75 -13.35 4.38
C ASN A 20 -8.20 -13.38 4.89
N GLU A 21 -8.73 -14.57 5.19
CA GLU A 21 -10.09 -14.74 5.72
C GLU A 21 -10.30 -13.91 6.99
N ARG A 22 -9.34 -13.94 7.92
CA ARG A 22 -9.39 -13.15 9.16
C ARG A 22 -9.29 -11.64 8.94
N MET A 23 -8.42 -11.21 8.01
CA MET A 23 -8.31 -9.80 7.66
C MET A 23 -9.63 -9.28 7.06
N ASP A 24 -10.27 -10.06 6.19
CA ASP A 24 -11.54 -9.72 5.56
C ASP A 24 -12.72 -9.77 6.55
N ALA A 25 -12.60 -10.58 7.60
CA ALA A 25 -13.52 -10.62 8.74
C ALA A 25 -13.20 -9.58 9.82
N ASN A 26 -12.15 -8.74 9.65
CA ASN A 26 -11.71 -7.72 10.60
C ASN A 26 -11.45 -8.26 12.03
N GLU A 27 -10.87 -9.47 12.13
CA GLU A 27 -10.58 -10.13 13.41
C GLU A 27 -9.24 -9.73 14.08
N PRO A 28 -8.14 -9.46 13.35
CA PRO A 28 -6.87 -9.16 13.97
C PRO A 28 -6.86 -7.80 14.68
N MET A 29 -6.38 -7.77 15.93
CA MET A 29 -6.18 -6.53 16.67
C MET A 29 -5.01 -5.70 16.11
N MET A 30 -3.96 -6.38 15.65
CA MET A 30 -2.83 -5.79 14.96
C MET A 30 -2.35 -6.75 13.88
N ASN A 31 -1.84 -6.18 12.79
CA ASN A 31 -1.30 -6.92 11.68
C ASN A 31 0.12 -6.43 11.34
N LEU A 32 0.99 -7.37 10.98
CA LEU A 32 2.32 -7.06 10.46
C LEU A 32 2.38 -7.48 9.00
N PHE A 33 2.59 -6.52 8.11
CA PHE A 33 2.77 -6.80 6.69
C PHE A 33 3.60 -5.70 6.03
N GLU A 34 4.25 -6.02 4.92
CA GLU A 34 4.98 -5.05 4.13
C GLU A 34 4.01 -4.09 3.41
N THR A 35 4.34 -2.80 3.33
CA THR A 35 3.41 -1.80 2.75
C THR A 35 3.37 -1.87 1.23
N GLY A 36 4.33 -2.51 0.57
CA GLY A 36 4.57 -2.41 -0.86
C GLY A 36 5.01 -1.00 -1.28
N GLU A 37 5.05 -0.77 -2.59
CA GLU A 37 5.33 0.52 -3.21
C GLU A 37 4.31 1.59 -2.80
N TRP A 38 4.75 2.74 -2.33
CA TRP A 38 3.86 3.86 -2.05
C TRP A 38 3.65 4.74 -3.30
N ASN A 39 2.59 4.45 -4.05
CA ASN A 39 2.20 5.21 -5.23
C ASN A 39 0.69 5.53 -5.19
N PRO A 40 0.31 6.72 -4.66
CA PRO A 40 -1.08 7.08 -4.47
C PRO A 40 -1.80 7.46 -5.77
N GLU A 41 -1.08 7.67 -6.88
CA GLU A 41 -1.70 7.96 -8.19
C GLU A 41 -2.22 6.70 -8.88
N THR A 42 -1.59 5.55 -8.64
CA THR A 42 -1.93 4.27 -9.28
C THR A 42 -2.67 3.31 -8.35
N ALA A 43 -2.74 3.63 -7.06
CA ALA A 43 -3.40 2.82 -6.04
C ALA A 43 -4.08 3.68 -4.97
N THR A 44 -5.07 3.10 -4.30
CA THR A 44 -5.87 3.75 -3.26
C THR A 44 -5.13 3.89 -1.93
N ARG A 45 -3.91 4.47 -1.94
CA ARG A 45 -3.00 4.50 -0.78
C ARG A 45 -3.47 5.40 0.37
N LEU A 46 -4.29 6.41 0.07
CA LEU A 46 -4.95 7.25 1.06
C LEU A 46 -6.28 6.66 1.55
N ILE A 47 -6.80 5.59 0.93
CA ILE A 47 -7.93 4.84 1.47
C ILE A 47 -7.35 3.69 2.30
N PRO A 48 -7.84 3.45 3.53
CA PRO A 48 -7.42 2.29 4.30
C PRO A 48 -7.64 1.00 3.51
N GLY A 49 -6.79 0.00 3.75
CA GLY A 49 -7.05 -1.35 3.30
C GLY A 49 -7.70 -2.20 4.39
N ASN A 50 -8.03 -3.44 4.04
CA ASN A 50 -8.44 -4.48 5.00
C ASN A 50 -7.39 -4.73 6.12
N ARG A 51 -6.18 -4.15 6.01
CA ARG A 51 -5.06 -4.29 6.94
C ARG A 51 -5.03 -3.35 8.13
N TRP A 52 -5.72 -2.21 8.08
CA TRP A 52 -5.59 -1.20 9.14
C TRP A 52 -6.82 -0.31 9.36
N GLY A 53 -7.84 -0.38 8.50
CA GLY A 53 -9.03 0.46 8.65
C GLY A 53 -10.26 -0.10 7.94
N TYR A 54 -10.58 -1.37 8.16
CA TYR A 54 -11.59 -2.12 7.40
C TYR A 54 -12.93 -1.39 7.23
N ILE A 55 -13.51 -0.83 8.31
CA ILE A 55 -14.80 -0.13 8.23
C ILE A 55 -14.68 1.12 7.34
N ALA A 56 -13.60 1.88 7.49
CA ALA A 56 -13.33 3.04 6.66
C ALA A 56 -12.99 2.67 5.21
N THR A 57 -12.40 1.49 4.97
CA THR A 57 -12.21 0.94 3.61
C THR A 57 -13.54 0.76 2.90
N GLN A 58 -14.55 0.17 3.56
CA GLN A 58 -15.85 -0.07 2.95
C GLN A 58 -16.53 1.24 2.54
N TRP A 59 -16.50 2.25 3.42
CA TRP A 59 -17.01 3.59 3.13
C TRP A 59 -16.18 4.30 2.04
N GLY A 60 -14.86 4.34 2.22
CA GLY A 60 -13.94 5.11 1.38
C GLY A 60 -13.77 4.60 -0.04
N ASN A 61 -14.04 3.31 -0.29
CA ASN A 61 -14.04 2.73 -1.64
C ASN A 61 -15.21 3.22 -2.51
N THR A 62 -16.24 3.82 -1.91
CA THR A 62 -17.30 4.51 -2.68
C THR A 62 -16.73 5.81 -3.26
N PRO A 63 -16.82 6.07 -4.57
CA PRO A 63 -16.38 7.34 -5.14
C PRO A 63 -17.13 8.53 -4.54
N ASN A 64 -16.40 9.52 -4.03
CA ASN A 64 -16.96 10.70 -3.36
C ASN A 64 -17.95 10.34 -2.24
N PRO A 65 -17.50 9.61 -1.21
CA PRO A 65 -18.40 9.13 -0.18
C PRO A 65 -18.90 10.30 0.67
N ASP A 66 -20.17 10.27 1.07
CA ASP A 66 -20.72 11.32 1.94
C ASP A 66 -20.11 11.18 3.35
N PRO A 67 -19.45 12.23 3.88
CA PRO A 67 -18.91 12.22 5.24
C PRO A 67 -19.94 11.99 6.35
N ALA A 68 -21.23 12.23 6.05
CA ALA A 68 -22.34 11.95 6.97
C ALA A 68 -22.64 10.45 7.13
N ASP A 69 -22.29 9.62 6.15
CA ASP A 69 -22.53 8.17 6.15
C ASP A 69 -21.50 7.38 6.96
N TYR A 70 -20.47 8.05 7.47
CA TYR A 70 -19.42 7.44 8.29
C TYR A 70 -19.37 8.08 9.68
N ASP A 71 -19.46 7.26 10.72
CA ASP A 71 -19.43 7.71 12.12
C ASP A 71 -18.03 7.72 12.73
N GLY A 72 -17.01 7.36 11.95
CA GLY A 72 -15.63 7.30 12.41
C GLY A 72 -14.92 8.66 12.52
N PRO A 73 -13.62 8.65 12.85
CA PRO A 73 -12.84 9.84 13.13
C PRO A 73 -12.78 10.83 11.95
N GLN A 74 -12.82 12.13 12.25
CA GLN A 74 -12.79 13.17 11.23
C GLN A 74 -11.53 13.11 10.35
N TRP A 75 -10.36 12.89 10.95
CA TRP A 75 -9.10 12.81 10.21
C TRP A 75 -9.13 11.72 9.12
N LEU A 76 -9.82 10.61 9.38
CA LEU A 76 -9.92 9.50 8.43
C LEU A 76 -10.84 9.86 7.26
N LYS A 77 -11.91 10.62 7.52
CA LYS A 77 -12.75 11.22 6.48
C LYS A 77 -11.93 12.16 5.61
N ASP A 78 -11.23 13.08 6.24
CA ASP A 78 -10.45 14.12 5.55
C ASP A 78 -9.38 13.49 4.64
N GLN A 79 -8.64 12.51 5.13
CA GLN A 79 -7.67 11.74 4.36
C GLN A 79 -8.29 11.03 3.15
N ILE A 80 -9.42 10.35 3.34
CA ILE A 80 -10.10 9.61 2.27
C ILE A 80 -10.66 10.59 1.22
N LEU A 81 -11.24 11.71 1.65
CA LEU A 81 -11.74 12.74 0.72
C LEU A 81 -10.58 13.36 -0.08
N LYS A 82 -9.40 13.52 0.52
CA LYS A 82 -8.20 13.97 -0.21
C LYS A 82 -7.80 13.02 -1.35
N HIS A 83 -8.02 11.71 -1.18
CA HIS A 83 -7.84 10.75 -2.27
C HIS A 83 -8.74 11.08 -3.47
N TRP A 84 -10.04 11.24 -3.21
CA TRP A 84 -11.02 11.50 -4.26
C TRP A 84 -10.84 12.89 -4.90
N GLU A 85 -10.48 13.90 -4.10
CA GLU A 85 -10.10 15.23 -4.59
C GLU A 85 -8.89 15.14 -5.53
N ALA A 86 -7.86 14.39 -5.16
CA ALA A 86 -6.66 14.21 -5.98
C ALA A 86 -6.98 13.53 -7.32
N ILE A 87 -7.74 12.44 -7.30
CA ILE A 87 -8.16 11.73 -8.54
C ILE A 87 -8.93 12.64 -9.49
N GLN A 88 -9.78 13.53 -8.97
CA GLN A 88 -10.57 14.46 -9.77
C GLN A 88 -9.80 15.71 -10.22
N THR A 89 -8.64 15.96 -9.64
CA THR A 89 -7.83 17.13 -9.96
C THR A 89 -7.09 16.89 -11.29
N PRO A 90 -7.33 17.69 -12.35
CA PRO A 90 -6.70 17.48 -13.66
C PRO A 90 -5.25 17.97 -13.69
N ASP A 91 -4.95 19.07 -12.99
CA ASP A 91 -3.59 19.62 -12.91
C ASP A 91 -2.67 18.68 -12.12
N PRO A 92 -1.55 18.21 -12.70
CA PRO A 92 -0.69 17.23 -12.03
C PRO A 92 -0.06 17.73 -10.73
N GLU A 93 0.30 19.01 -10.67
CA GLU A 93 0.99 19.57 -9.50
C GLU A 93 0.01 19.75 -8.35
N LEU A 94 -1.19 20.25 -8.64
CA LEU A 94 -2.26 20.33 -7.64
C LEU A 94 -2.70 18.94 -7.17
N ARG A 95 -2.80 17.95 -8.08
CA ARG A 95 -3.09 16.55 -7.71
C ARG A 95 -2.07 16.02 -6.73
N ARG A 96 -0.77 16.20 -7.04
CA ARG A 96 0.33 15.80 -6.16
C ARG A 96 0.23 16.47 -4.80
N GLN A 97 -0.10 17.77 -4.77
CA GLN A 97 -0.31 18.49 -3.52
C GLN A 97 -1.44 17.88 -2.67
N ARG A 98 -2.57 17.47 -3.28
CA ARG A 98 -3.67 16.81 -2.56
C ARG A 98 -3.27 15.47 -1.95
N TYR A 99 -2.45 14.70 -2.66
CA TYR A 99 -1.89 13.46 -2.10
C TYR A 99 -0.96 13.73 -0.90
N ILE A 100 -0.15 14.79 -0.96
CA ILE A 100 0.71 15.20 0.15
C ILE A 100 -0.13 15.62 1.36
N GLU A 101 -1.14 16.48 1.17
CA GLU A 101 -2.05 16.90 2.24
C GLU A 101 -2.73 15.70 2.92
N GLY A 102 -3.20 14.72 2.14
CA GLY A 102 -3.76 13.48 2.67
C GLY A 102 -2.74 12.64 3.46
N MET A 103 -1.48 12.62 3.01
CA MET A 103 -0.40 11.91 3.70
C MET A 103 0.00 12.60 5.01
N GLU A 104 0.01 13.93 5.06
CA GLU A 104 0.28 14.68 6.28
C GLU A 104 -0.75 14.35 7.38
N ILE A 105 -2.04 14.21 7.01
CA ILE A 105 -3.09 13.75 7.93
C ILE A 105 -2.78 12.33 8.46
N MET A 106 -2.30 11.42 7.62
CA MET A 106 -1.86 10.08 8.07
C MET A 106 -0.70 10.18 9.05
N CYS A 107 0.31 11.00 8.75
CA CYS A 107 1.49 11.17 9.59
C CYS A 107 1.13 11.70 10.98
N ASP A 108 0.20 12.64 11.08
CA ASP A 108 -0.23 13.22 12.36
C ASP A 108 -1.03 12.23 13.23
N ASN A 109 -1.70 11.25 12.61
CA ASN A 109 -2.56 10.29 13.31
C ASN A 109 -1.97 8.87 13.45
N ILE A 110 -0.86 8.59 12.76
CA ILE A 110 -0.05 7.36 12.85
C ILE A 110 -0.90 6.07 12.79
N PRO A 111 -1.70 5.85 11.73
CA PRO A 111 -2.44 4.59 11.57
C PRO A 111 -1.52 3.39 11.27
N LEU A 112 -0.30 3.65 10.82
CA LEU A 112 0.69 2.65 10.44
C LEU A 112 2.02 2.96 11.12
N ILE A 113 2.60 1.98 11.79
CA ILE A 113 3.92 2.10 12.41
C ILE A 113 4.95 1.38 11.54
N GLY A 114 5.76 2.15 10.82
CA GLY A 114 6.87 1.62 10.03
C GLY A 114 8.04 1.19 10.92
N MET A 115 8.47 -0.07 10.80
CA MET A 115 9.58 -0.62 11.58
C MET A 115 10.92 -0.58 10.84
N VAL A 116 10.91 -0.83 9.53
CA VAL A 116 12.10 -0.81 8.66
C VAL A 116 11.68 -0.29 7.28
N VAL A 117 12.54 0.49 6.64
CA VAL A 117 12.35 1.03 5.28
C VAL A 117 13.51 0.62 4.37
N ASN A 118 13.32 0.70 3.05
CA ASN A 118 14.35 0.46 2.02
C ASN A 118 14.96 -0.95 2.03
N VAL A 119 14.19 -1.96 2.42
CA VAL A 119 14.61 -3.37 2.32
C VAL A 119 14.18 -3.92 0.95
N PRO A 120 15.09 -4.45 0.13
CA PRO A 120 14.72 -5.12 -1.12
C PRO A 120 13.82 -6.32 -0.83
N VAL A 121 12.53 -6.21 -1.15
CA VAL A 121 11.54 -7.29 -0.89
C VAL A 121 11.77 -8.48 -1.82
N TYR A 122 12.21 -8.20 -3.06
CA TYR A 122 12.49 -9.21 -4.07
C TYR A 122 13.82 -8.95 -4.77
N THR A 123 14.50 -10.02 -5.14
CA THR A 123 15.75 -9.97 -5.91
C THR A 123 15.51 -10.56 -7.28
N THR A 124 15.76 -9.79 -8.33
CA THR A 124 15.67 -10.27 -9.71
C THR A 124 16.92 -11.08 -10.06
N LEU A 125 16.73 -12.36 -10.41
CA LEU A 125 17.80 -13.25 -10.86
C LEU A 125 17.78 -13.35 -12.39
N ILE A 126 18.84 -12.85 -13.03
CA ILE A 126 18.97 -12.86 -14.50
C ILE A 126 20.13 -13.78 -14.88
N LYS A 127 19.86 -14.79 -15.71
CA LYS A 127 20.91 -15.67 -16.25
C LYS A 127 21.87 -14.87 -17.13
N ASN A 128 23.16 -15.21 -17.08
CA ASN A 128 24.21 -14.49 -17.81
C ASN A 128 24.04 -14.48 -19.33
N TYR A 129 23.27 -15.41 -19.90
CA TYR A 129 22.99 -15.49 -21.34
C TYR A 129 21.72 -14.73 -21.76
N MET A 130 20.94 -14.21 -20.81
CA MET A 130 19.79 -13.34 -21.11
C MET A 130 20.29 -11.93 -21.44
N ARG A 131 19.70 -11.33 -22.47
CA ARG A 131 19.99 -10.00 -22.96
C ARG A 131 18.72 -9.16 -23.02
N ASN A 132 18.94 -7.85 -23.13
CA ASN A 132 17.90 -6.84 -23.15
C ASN A 132 17.02 -6.80 -21.89
N VAL A 133 17.56 -7.26 -20.76
CA VAL A 133 16.91 -7.17 -19.45
C VAL A 133 17.42 -5.91 -18.73
N PRO A 134 16.56 -4.96 -18.35
CA PRO A 134 16.97 -3.76 -17.59
C PRO A 134 17.70 -4.11 -16.29
N LYS A 135 18.72 -3.30 -15.96
CA LYS A 135 19.53 -3.46 -14.75
C LYS A 135 19.73 -2.08 -14.08
N PRO A 136 19.28 -1.89 -12.83
CA PRO A 136 18.50 -2.83 -12.02
C PRO A 136 17.08 -3.03 -12.59
N MET A 137 16.48 -4.19 -12.31
CA MET A 137 15.04 -4.41 -12.50
C MET A 137 14.39 -4.37 -11.13
N GLU A 138 13.84 -3.20 -10.79
CA GLU A 138 13.11 -2.99 -9.54
C GLU A 138 11.82 -3.80 -9.53
N TRP A 139 11.46 -4.31 -8.36
CA TRP A 139 10.19 -5.01 -8.18
C TRP A 139 9.07 -4.01 -7.97
N VAL A 140 8.07 -4.08 -8.84
CA VAL A 140 6.92 -3.19 -8.88
C VAL A 140 5.68 -4.05 -9.14
N VAL A 141 4.78 -4.16 -8.16
CA VAL A 141 3.54 -4.96 -8.30
C VAL A 141 2.70 -4.46 -9.47
N TYR A 142 2.53 -3.13 -9.55
CA TYR A 142 1.60 -2.51 -10.50
C TYR A 142 2.11 -2.54 -11.93
N ALA A 143 3.44 -2.53 -12.12
CA ALA A 143 4.05 -2.77 -13.42
C ALA A 143 4.34 -4.27 -13.66
N GLN A 144 3.75 -5.15 -12.82
CA GLN A 144 3.73 -6.60 -12.97
C GLN A 144 5.12 -7.21 -13.20
N THR A 145 6.16 -6.79 -12.46
CA THR A 145 7.54 -7.28 -12.65
C THR A 145 7.57 -8.80 -12.90
N PRO A 146 8.12 -9.26 -14.05
CA PRO A 146 9.03 -8.55 -14.95
C PRO A 146 8.39 -7.66 -16.04
N GLY A 147 7.09 -7.39 -16.00
CA GLY A 147 6.36 -6.56 -16.98
C GLY A 147 6.98 -5.17 -17.20
N ASN A 148 7.47 -4.51 -16.15
CA ASN A 148 8.23 -3.26 -16.25
C ASN A 148 9.53 -3.35 -17.05
N GLY A 149 10.00 -4.56 -17.33
CA GLY A 149 11.12 -4.82 -18.19
C GLY A 149 10.76 -5.06 -19.66
N TYR A 150 9.49 -5.13 -20.03
CA TYR A 150 9.03 -5.50 -21.38
C TYR A 150 9.62 -6.84 -21.83
N PRO A 151 9.21 -7.96 -21.18
CA PRO A 151 9.83 -9.26 -21.37
C PRO A 151 9.73 -9.79 -22.80
N GLU A 152 8.82 -9.28 -23.62
CA GLU A 152 8.74 -9.54 -25.06
C GLU A 152 10.00 -9.13 -25.83
N GLN A 153 10.83 -8.26 -25.26
CA GLN A 153 12.09 -7.84 -25.86
C GLN A 153 13.29 -8.64 -25.33
N PHE A 154 13.10 -9.53 -24.36
CA PHE A 154 14.18 -10.34 -23.80
C PHE A 154 14.58 -11.43 -24.78
N PHE A 155 15.88 -11.70 -24.87
CA PHE A 155 16.36 -12.78 -25.71
C PHE A 155 17.54 -13.52 -25.07
N MET A 156 17.68 -14.78 -25.47
CA MET A 156 18.85 -15.59 -25.17
C MET A 156 19.87 -15.39 -26.28
N LEU A 157 21.16 -15.30 -25.92
CA LEU A 157 22.21 -15.52 -26.91
C LEU A 157 22.08 -16.95 -27.45
N GLN A 158 22.04 -17.09 -28.77
CA GLN A 158 22.29 -18.37 -29.41
C GLN A 158 23.81 -18.58 -29.44
N GLU A 159 24.25 -19.81 -29.21
CA GLU A 159 25.65 -20.21 -29.36
C GLU A 159 26.17 -19.98 -30.78
#